data_AF-A0A7W1GDY2-F1
#
_entry.id   AF-A0A7W1GDY2-F1
#
_cell.length_a   1.000
_cell.length_b   1.000
_cell.length_c   1.000
_cell.angle_alpha   90.00
_cell.angle_beta   90.00
_cell.angle_gamma   90.00
#
_symmetry.space_group_name_H-M   'P 1'
#
loop_
_entity.id
_entity.type
_entity.pdbx_description
1 polymer ?
#
loop_
_entity_poly.entity_id
_entity_poly.type
_entity_poly.pdbx_seq_one_letter_code
_entity_poly.pdbx_strand_id
1 'polypeptide(L)'
;MGFLNWPGLAEDEAEPDAFNEVIASLGSWRDEVVVCVQFGARTAADARHELQLLLRLLNTDYIDVLTLYYVEERDEWDHLRGPGGALEFCRAAKKDGGVCGSG
;
A
#
# COMPACT_ATOMS: atom_id res chain seq x y z
N MET A 1 0.52 10.47 18.12
CA MET A 1 0.76 9.43 17.11
C MET A 1 -0.50 8.59 16.94
N GLY A 2 -1.27 8.90 15.90
CA GLY A 2 -2.48 8.16 15.54
C GLY A 2 -2.15 7.05 14.55
N PHE A 3 -2.81 5.90 14.67
CA PHE A 3 -2.66 4.77 13.76
C PHE A 3 -3.94 4.62 12.95
N LEU A 4 -3.84 4.70 11.63
CA LEU A 4 -4.98 4.53 10.73
C LEU A 4 -4.71 3.33 9.82
N ASN A 5 -5.50 2.27 10.01
CA ASN A 5 -5.51 1.12 9.13
C ASN A 5 -6.56 1.33 8.05
N TRP A 6 -6.12 1.57 6.81
CA TRP A 6 -6.99 1.76 5.66
C TRP A 6 -6.98 0.47 4.81
N PRO A 7 -8.15 -0.12 4.49
CA PRO A 7 -8.23 -1.40 3.79
C PRO A 7 -7.74 -1.37 2.33
N GLY A 8 -7.39 -0.20 1.81
CA GLY A 8 -6.82 -0.03 0.48
C GLY A 8 -7.89 -0.06 -0.59
N LEU A 9 -7.51 -0.46 -1.80
CA LEU A 9 -8.44 -0.75 -2.89
C LEU A 9 -8.77 -2.25 -2.96
N ALA A 10 -8.37 -3.02 -1.94
CA ALA A 10 -8.34 -4.48 -1.98
C ALA A 10 -9.70 -5.15 -1.75
N GLU A 11 -10.59 -4.52 -0.98
CA GLU A 11 -11.97 -4.98 -0.79
C GLU A 11 -12.90 -4.08 -1.62
N ASP A 12 -13.31 -4.57 -2.80
CA ASP A 12 -14.28 -3.97 -3.72
C ASP A 12 -14.00 -2.51 -4.15
N GLU A 13 -13.37 -2.34 -5.33
CA GLU A 13 -13.33 -1.08 -6.11
C GLU A 13 -13.44 0.20 -5.27
N ALA A 14 -12.62 0.34 -4.21
CA ALA A 14 -12.95 1.25 -3.13
C ALA A 14 -13.06 2.68 -3.67
N GLU A 15 -14.32 3.11 -3.87
CA GLU A 15 -14.68 4.48 -4.15
C GLU A 15 -13.99 5.34 -3.10
N PRO A 16 -13.51 6.54 -3.46
CA PRO A 16 -12.90 7.44 -2.51
C PRO A 16 -13.74 7.56 -1.23
N ASP A 17 -13.26 6.97 -0.13
CA ASP A 17 -14.01 6.95 1.13
C ASP A 17 -13.49 8.03 2.11
N ALA A 18 -14.28 8.36 3.13
CA ALA A 18 -14.01 9.47 4.05
C ALA A 18 -12.58 9.51 4.61
N PHE A 19 -11.88 8.40 4.84
CA PHE A 19 -10.49 8.52 5.33
C PHE A 19 -9.46 8.85 4.24
N ASN A 20 -9.69 8.63 2.94
CA ASN A 20 -8.72 9.07 1.92
C ASN A 20 -8.73 10.58 1.81
N GLU A 21 -9.91 11.20 1.93
CA GLU A 21 -10.08 12.65 1.98
C GLU A 21 -9.40 13.23 3.23
N VAL A 22 -9.56 12.55 4.37
CA VAL A 22 -8.86 12.94 5.60
C VAL A 22 -7.34 12.86 5.41
N ILE A 23 -6.81 11.74 4.91
CA ILE A 23 -5.36 11.58 4.69
C ILE A 23 -4.84 12.63 3.69
N ALA A 24 -5.55 12.83 2.57
CA ALA A 24 -5.19 13.78 1.53
C ALA A 24 -5.21 15.24 2.01
N SER A 25 -6.00 15.55 3.05
CA SER A 25 -6.10 16.88 3.65
C SER A 25 -5.18 17.11 4.86
N LEU A 26 -4.40 16.11 5.29
CA LEU A 26 -3.49 16.25 6.45
C LEU A 26 -2.39 17.31 6.24
N GLY A 27 -1.94 17.52 5.01
CA GLY A 27 -0.84 18.46 4.72
C GLY A 27 0.39 18.19 5.59
N SER A 28 0.85 19.19 6.34
CA SER A 28 2.02 19.05 7.23
C SER A 28 1.82 18.08 8.40
N TRP A 29 0.59 17.63 8.67
CA TRP A 29 0.28 16.64 9.70
C TRP A 29 0.41 15.20 9.19
N ARG A 30 0.72 15.01 7.90
CA ARG A 30 0.90 13.68 7.30
C ARG A 30 1.95 12.85 8.04
N ASP A 31 3.00 13.50 8.54
CA ASP A 31 4.11 12.86 9.27
C ASP A 31 3.74 12.43 10.71
N GLU A 32 2.58 12.86 11.22
CA GLU A 32 2.07 12.51 12.56
C GLU A 32 1.11 11.29 12.55
N VAL A 33 0.79 10.80 11.35
CA VAL A 33 -0.17 9.71 11.10
C VAL A 33 0.52 8.58 10.37
N VAL A 34 0.42 7.37 10.92
CA VAL A 34 0.87 6.16 10.24
C VAL A 34 -0.26 5.67 9.34
N VAL A 35 -0.02 5.65 8.03
CA VAL A 35 -0.96 5.16 7.02
C VAL A 35 -0.56 3.75 6.61
N CYS A 36 -1.41 2.78 6.95
CA CYS A 36 -1.28 1.40 6.53
C CYS A 36 -2.26 1.11 5.38
N VAL A 37 -1.77 0.50 4.30
CA VAL A 37 -2.60 0.07 3.17
C VAL A 37 -2.46 -1.44 2.92
N GLN A 38 -3.54 -2.02 2.43
CA GLN A 38 -3.61 -3.41 1.96
C GLN A 38 -3.66 -3.43 0.43
N PHE A 39 -2.74 -4.16 -0.20
CA PHE A 39 -2.63 -4.32 -1.64
C PHE A 39 -3.37 -5.57 -2.10
N GLY A 40 -4.16 -5.43 -3.17
CA GLY A 40 -4.73 -6.56 -3.90
C GLY A 40 -3.73 -7.17 -4.91
N ALA A 41 -2.72 -6.41 -5.33
CA ALA A 41 -1.79 -6.80 -6.38
C ALA A 41 -1.07 -8.14 -6.17
N ARG A 42 -0.97 -8.92 -7.26
CA ARG A 42 -0.26 -10.21 -7.29
C ARG A 42 1.09 -10.15 -8.01
N THR A 43 1.24 -9.24 -8.97
CA THR A 43 2.51 -9.03 -9.69
C THR A 43 3.21 -7.75 -9.25
N ALA A 44 4.51 -7.65 -9.51
CA ALA A 44 5.28 -6.42 -9.30
C ALA A 44 4.75 -5.24 -10.13
N ALA A 45 4.24 -5.51 -11.34
CA ALA A 45 3.66 -4.49 -12.21
C ALA A 45 2.35 -3.93 -11.63
N ASP A 46 1.48 -4.81 -11.15
CA ASP A 46 0.21 -4.42 -10.53
C ASP A 46 0.48 -3.64 -9.23
N ALA A 47 1.42 -4.11 -8.41
CA ALA A 47 1.79 -3.42 -7.17
C ALA A 47 2.35 -2.02 -7.43
N ARG A 48 3.12 -1.85 -8.51
CA ARG A 48 3.58 -0.52 -8.93
C ARG A 48 2.43 0.38 -9.35
N HIS A 49 1.48 -0.15 -10.10
CA HIS A 49 0.33 0.61 -10.55
C HIS A 49 -0.56 1.02 -9.37
N GLU A 50 -0.86 0.07 -8.48
CA GLU A 50 -1.66 0.28 -7.27
C GLU A 50 -1.01 1.31 -6.34
N LEU A 51 0.31 1.23 -6.10
CA LEU A 51 1.03 2.24 -5.32
C LEU A 51 0.90 3.64 -5.93
N GLN A 52 1.08 3.77 -7.25
CA GLN A 52 0.97 5.07 -7.93
C GLN A 52 -0.44 5.66 -7.88
N LEU A 53 -1.47 4.81 -7.87
CA LEU A 53 -2.85 5.27 -7.68
C LEU A 53 -3.06 5.75 -6.24
N LEU A 54 -2.63 4.96 -5.25
CA LEU A 54 -2.79 5.30 -3.83
C LEU A 54 -2.07 6.60 -3.45
N LEU A 55 -0.82 6.79 -3.89
CA LEU A 55 -0.08 8.03 -3.62
C LEU A 55 -0.79 9.28 -4.19
N ARG A 56 -1.36 9.16 -5.40
CA ARG A 56 -2.14 10.23 -6.02
C ARG A 56 -3.45 10.49 -5.28
N LEU A 57 -4.15 9.42 -4.88
CA LEU A 57 -5.43 9.52 -4.17
C LEU A 57 -5.26 10.13 -2.78
N LEU A 58 -4.20 9.73 -2.08
CA LEU A 58 -3.88 10.19 -0.73
C LEU A 58 -3.07 11.49 -0.70
N ASN A 59 -2.77 12.07 -1.87
CA ASN A 59 -2.00 13.32 -2.01
C ASN A 59 -0.71 13.31 -1.16
N THR A 60 0.04 12.21 -1.23
CA THR A 60 1.25 11.96 -0.43
C THR A 60 2.32 11.30 -1.30
N ASP A 61 3.59 11.50 -0.93
CA ASP A 61 4.72 10.91 -1.64
C ASP A 61 5.16 9.55 -1.05
N TYR A 62 4.58 9.16 0.09
CA TYR A 62 4.92 7.92 0.79
C TYR A 62 3.74 7.28 1.52
N ILE A 63 3.87 5.97 1.75
CA ILE A 63 3.00 5.15 2.62
C ILE A 63 3.88 4.49 3.69
N ASP A 64 3.38 4.39 4.92
CA ASP A 64 4.14 3.86 6.05
C ASP A 64 4.19 2.33 6.03
N VAL A 65 3.03 1.68 5.92
CA VAL A 65 2.96 0.21 5.93
C VAL A 65 2.18 -0.28 4.74
N LEU A 66 2.78 -1.24 4.02
CA LEU A 66 2.15 -1.94 2.91
C LEU A 66 2.03 -3.41 3.29
N THR A 67 0.81 -3.92 3.27
CA THR A 67 0.49 -5.33 3.50
C THR A 67 -0.17 -5.92 2.26
N LEU A 68 0.01 -7.22 2.00
CA LEU A 68 -0.64 -7.91 0.88
C LEU A 68 -1.93 -8.56 1.39
N TYR A 69 -3.06 -8.25 0.76
CA TYR A 69 -4.35 -8.79 1.13
C TYR A 69 -4.50 -10.25 0.67
N TYR A 70 -4.76 -11.12 1.65
CA TYR A 70 -5.12 -12.53 1.57
C TYR A 70 -4.20 -13.44 0.72
N VAL A 71 -3.60 -14.45 1.36
CA VAL A 71 -2.90 -15.56 0.69
C VAL A 71 -3.55 -16.84 1.19
N GLU A 72 -4.53 -17.35 0.46
CA GLU A 72 -5.30 -18.54 0.89
C GLU A 72 -4.56 -19.84 0.58
N GLU A 73 -3.72 -19.85 -0.47
CA GLU A 73 -3.04 -21.06 -0.93
C GLU A 73 -1.52 -20.92 -1.00
N ARG A 74 -0.83 -22.03 -0.71
CA ARG A 74 0.64 -22.09 -0.67
C ARG A 74 1.28 -21.81 -2.03
N ASP A 75 0.59 -22.13 -3.12
CA ASP A 75 1.04 -21.86 -4.48
C ASP A 75 0.93 -20.37 -4.85
N GLU A 76 -0.07 -19.66 -4.30
CA GLU A 76 -0.20 -18.20 -4.45
C GLU A 76 0.90 -17.45 -3.69
N TRP A 77 1.29 -17.97 -2.50
CA TRP A 77 2.45 -17.47 -1.76
C TRP A 77 3.76 -17.62 -2.53
N ASP A 78 3.97 -18.77 -3.17
CA ASP A 78 5.17 -19.02 -3.96
C ASP A 78 5.20 -18.16 -5.24
N HIS A 79 4.04 -17.85 -5.82
CA HIS A 79 3.95 -16.88 -6.92
C HIS A 79 4.25 -15.44 -6.47
N LEU A 80 3.69 -15.00 -5.34
CA LEU A 80 3.93 -13.68 -4.75
C LEU A 80 5.40 -13.45 -4.36
N ARG A 81 6.08 -14.52 -3.92
CA ARG A 81 7.51 -14.51 -3.54
C ARG A 81 8.45 -14.83 -4.69
N GLY A 82 7.91 -15.35 -5.79
CA GLY A 82 8.66 -15.71 -6.98
C GLY A 82 9.16 -14.49 -7.75
N PRO A 83 10.03 -14.70 -8.75
CA PRO A 83 10.51 -13.63 -9.62
C PRO A 83 9.35 -12.89 -10.29
N GLY A 84 9.31 -11.57 -10.17
CA GLY A 84 8.24 -10.72 -10.72
C GLY A 84 6.97 -10.64 -9.85
N GLY A 85 6.95 -11.28 -8.67
CA GLY A 85 5.84 -11.21 -7.72
C GLY A 85 5.78 -9.86 -6.98
N ALA A 86 4.61 -9.56 -6.41
CA ALA A 86 4.37 -8.29 -5.68
C ALA A 86 5.37 -8.05 -4.53
N LEU A 87 5.89 -9.10 -3.88
CA LEU A 87 6.85 -8.94 -2.79
C LEU A 87 8.21 -8.38 -3.25
N GLU A 88 8.62 -8.68 -4.48
CA GLU A 88 9.83 -8.11 -5.07
C GLU A 88 9.70 -6.59 -5.19
N PHE A 89 8.55 -6.13 -5.70
CA PHE A 89 8.24 -4.71 -5.77
C PHE A 89 8.18 -4.06 -4.39
N CYS A 90 7.48 -4.67 -3.42
CA CYS A 90 7.38 -4.11 -2.07
C CYS A 90 8.76 -3.93 -1.41
N ARG A 91 9.68 -4.89 -1.63
CA ARG A 91 11.06 -4.79 -1.14
C ARG A 91 11.86 -3.70 -1.84
N ALA A 92 11.71 -3.56 -3.16
CA ALA A 92 12.35 -2.49 -3.92
C ALA A 92 11.81 -1.10 -3.50
N ALA A 93 10.48 -0.95 -3.42
CA ALA A 93 9.81 0.28 -3.00
C ALA A 93 10.20 0.70 -1.57
N LYS A 94 10.41 -0.27 -0.67
CA LYS A 94 10.95 -0.01 0.67
C LYS A 94 12.38 0.54 0.63
N LYS A 95 13.21 0.04 -0.27
CA LYS A 95 14.60 0.50 -0.44
C LYS A 95 14.67 1.89 -1.09
N ASP A 96 13.75 2.18 -2.01
CA ASP A 96 13.71 3.43 -2.77
C ASP A 96 12.99 4.57 -2.02
N GLY A 97 12.49 4.33 -0.81
CA GLY A 97 11.87 5.35 0.06
C GLY A 97 10.40 5.68 -0.24
N GLY A 98 9.80 5.05 -1.27
CA GLY A 98 8.36 5.20 -1.57
C GLY A 98 7.44 4.46 -0.59
N VAL A 99 7.99 3.52 0.19
CA VAL A 99 7.29 2.83 1.29
C VAL A 99 8.20 2.82 2.52
N CYS A 100 7.82 3.51 3.59
CA CYS A 100 8.63 3.58 4.82
C CYS A 100 8.26 2.44 5.77
N GLY A 101 8.58 1.20 5.39
CA GLY A 101 8.18 0.03 6.18
C GLY A 101 8.75 0.04 7.61
N SER A 102 7.95 0.46 8.59
CA SER A 102 8.14 0.07 10.00
C SER A 102 7.77 -1.40 10.14
N GLY A 103 8.66 -2.16 10.79
CA GLY A 103 8.56 -3.62 10.94
C GLY A 103 7.52 -4.09 11.93
#